data_AF-A0A2I0T002-F1
#
_entry.id   AF-A0A2I0T002-F1
#
_cell.length_a   1.000
_cell.length_b   1.000
_cell.length_c   1.000
_cell.angle_alpha   90.00
_cell.angle_beta   90.00
_cell.angle_gamma   90.00
#
_symmetry.space_group_name_H-M   'P 1'
#
loop_
_entity.id
_entity.type
_entity.pdbx_description
1 polymer ?
#
loop_
_entity_poly.entity_id
_entity_poly.type
_entity_poly.pdbx_seq_one_letter_code
_entity_poly.pdbx_strand_id
1 'polypeptide(L)'
;MQLEKLKLKLVRDVKSYKKQFFTYVNNTQKQKENIGPPFNRRGELVTNNTEKAEVLNTFFSSVFIITVGPQALETTIQVDANKGSLSVKEESVCELLRELDPYKSTGPDIIHPRVLRELANVIARMLSIIFKKSWRSGDIPEDWKKANVTPIFKKGLKKDPGNYRLIGLTSVPEKVMEQIPLGTIASQMKHRIGKASMDSPRANRA
;
A
#
# COMPACT_ATOMS: atom_id res chain seq x y z
N MET A 1 14.95 18.00 21.98
CA MET A 1 15.34 19.13 22.87
C MET A 1 15.48 20.49 22.16
N GLN A 2 15.96 20.57 20.91
CA GLN A 2 16.09 21.87 20.19
C GLN A 2 14.76 22.41 19.63
N LEU A 3 13.83 21.54 19.21
CA LEU A 3 12.53 21.93 18.66
C LEU A 3 11.60 22.59 19.69
N GLU A 4 11.58 22.07 20.92
CA GLU A 4 10.85 22.62 22.08
C GLU A 4 11.28 24.07 22.39
N LYS A 5 12.60 24.33 22.39
CA LYS A 5 13.15 25.67 22.63
C LYS A 5 12.75 26.68 21.53
N LEU A 6 12.70 26.23 20.28
CA LEU A 6 12.25 27.04 19.14
C LEU A 6 10.76 27.40 19.23
N LYS A 7 9.90 26.45 19.63
CA LYS A 7 8.48 26.70 19.85
C LYS A 7 8.25 27.73 20.96
N LEU A 8 8.92 27.57 22.09
CA LEU A 8 8.82 28.50 23.22
C LEU A 8 9.27 29.93 22.86
N LYS A 9 10.32 30.07 22.05
CA LYS A 9 10.79 31.38 21.56
C LYS A 9 9.76 32.06 20.65
N LEU A 10 9.11 31.30 19.78
CA LEU A 10 8.09 31.80 18.86
C LEU A 10 6.82 32.29 19.59
N VAL A 11 6.45 31.62 20.69
CA VAL A 11 5.30 31.98 21.54
C VAL A 11 5.61 33.20 22.43
N ARG A 12 6.86 33.38 22.85
CA ARG A 12 7.25 34.50 23.73
C ARG A 12 7.34 35.84 22.97
N ASP A 13 7.75 35.81 21.71
CA ASP A 13 7.97 37.00 20.87
C ASP A 13 7.01 37.08 19.67
N VAL A 14 5.71 36.87 19.90
CA VAL A 14 4.69 36.87 18.83
C VAL A 14 4.65 38.19 18.05
N LYS A 15 4.97 39.32 18.67
CA LYS A 15 5.06 40.63 17.99
C LYS A 15 6.21 40.68 16.97
N SER A 16 7.38 40.18 17.32
CA SER A 16 8.58 40.21 16.47
C SER A 16 8.58 39.11 15.40
N TYR A 17 7.91 37.99 15.67
CA TYR A 17 7.87 36.84 14.77
C TYR A 17 6.46 36.51 14.26
N LYS A 18 5.57 37.52 14.19
CA LYS A 18 4.14 37.39 13.84
C LYS A 18 3.88 36.46 12.66
N LYS A 19 4.61 36.65 11.55
CA LYS A 19 4.48 35.81 10.34
C LYS A 19 4.82 34.35 10.61
N GLN A 20 5.96 34.08 11.25
CA GLN A 20 6.40 32.71 11.55
C GLN A 20 5.50 32.02 12.58
N PHE A 21 4.99 32.78 13.56
CA PHE A 21 4.00 32.30 14.53
C PHE A 21 2.70 31.88 13.84
N PHE A 22 2.10 32.76 13.02
CA PHE A 22 0.88 32.40 12.31
C PHE A 22 1.12 31.32 11.23
N THR A 23 2.30 31.25 10.61
CA THR A 23 2.67 30.13 9.74
C THR A 23 2.75 28.81 10.52
N TYR A 24 3.38 28.81 11.70
CA TYR A 24 3.44 27.65 12.58
C TYR A 24 2.03 27.23 13.02
N VAL A 25 1.25 28.17 13.59
CA VAL A 25 -0.14 27.94 14.04
C VAL A 25 -0.98 27.41 12.89
N ASN A 26 -0.98 28.05 11.71
CA ASN A 26 -1.74 27.60 10.55
C ASN A 26 -1.27 26.23 10.05
N ASN A 27 0.02 25.89 10.12
CA ASN A 27 0.51 24.57 9.74
C ASN A 27 0.17 23.49 10.79
N THR A 28 0.13 23.83 12.08
CA THR A 28 -0.35 22.92 13.14
C THR A 28 -1.86 22.76 13.18
N GLN A 29 -2.64 23.79 12.84
CA GLN A 29 -4.11 23.73 12.69
C GLN A 29 -4.53 23.06 11.37
N LYS A 30 -3.65 23.03 10.36
CA LYS A 30 -3.80 22.23 9.12
C LYS A 30 -3.58 20.73 9.34
N GLN A 31 -3.88 20.19 10.52
CA GLN A 31 -4.40 18.82 10.57
C GLN A 31 -5.77 18.83 9.87
N LYS A 32 -5.73 18.90 8.53
CA LYS A 32 -6.91 18.94 7.69
C LYS A 32 -7.63 17.62 7.95
N GLU A 33 -8.80 17.65 8.57
CA GLU A 33 -9.61 16.44 8.71
C GLU A 33 -9.83 15.86 7.30
N ASN A 34 -9.16 14.73 7.03
CA ASN A 34 -9.21 14.09 5.71
C ASN A 34 -10.62 13.55 5.43
N ILE A 35 -11.38 13.25 6.48
CA ILE A 35 -12.72 12.71 6.45
C ILE A 35 -13.67 13.76 7.02
N GLY A 36 -14.48 14.37 6.14
CA GLY A 36 -15.57 15.23 6.58
C GLY A 36 -16.62 14.40 7.31
N PRO A 37 -17.43 15.01 8.18
CA PRO A 37 -18.45 14.27 8.91
C PRO A 37 -19.48 13.65 7.94
N PRO A 38 -19.60 12.31 7.86
CA PRO A 38 -20.56 11.62 7.01
C PRO A 38 -21.94 11.58 7.66
N PHE A 39 -22.95 11.31 6.84
CA PHE A 39 -24.27 10.95 7.36
C PHE A 39 -24.31 9.47 7.71
N ASN A 40 -24.84 9.15 8.89
CA ASN A 40 -25.19 7.78 9.23
C ASN A 40 -26.47 7.35 8.48
N ARG A 41 -26.88 6.08 8.67
CA ARG A 41 -28.13 5.55 8.08
C ARG A 41 -29.39 6.29 8.54
N ARG A 42 -29.33 7.01 9.66
CA ARG A 42 -30.43 7.80 10.23
C ARG A 42 -30.48 9.24 9.66
N GLY A 43 -29.53 9.60 8.79
CA GLY A 43 -29.42 10.96 8.23
C GLY A 43 -28.76 11.96 9.18
N GLU A 44 -28.14 11.50 10.27
CA GLU A 44 -27.49 12.34 11.27
C GLU A 44 -26.00 12.52 10.95
N LEU A 45 -25.47 13.69 11.27
CA LEU A 45 -24.09 14.06 10.99
C LEU A 45 -23.16 13.46 12.04
N VAL A 46 -22.22 12.63 11.62
CA VAL A 46 -21.28 11.94 12.50
C VAL A 46 -19.96 12.69 12.61
N THR A 47 -19.57 13.09 13.82
CA THR A 47 -18.34 13.85 14.08
C THR A 47 -17.26 13.04 14.79
N ASN A 48 -17.62 11.97 15.51
CA ASN A 48 -16.68 11.08 16.20
C ASN A 48 -15.93 10.19 15.19
N ASN A 49 -14.60 10.09 15.31
CA ASN A 49 -13.77 9.32 14.37
C ASN A 49 -14.09 7.82 14.33
N THR A 50 -14.48 7.22 15.46
CA THR A 50 -14.88 5.80 15.52
C THR A 50 -16.17 5.59 14.74
N GLU A 51 -17.20 6.40 15.01
CA GLU A 51 -18.46 6.34 14.29
C GLU A 51 -18.29 6.66 12.80
N LYS A 52 -17.43 7.62 12.44
CA LYS A 52 -17.07 7.92 11.03
C LYS A 52 -16.51 6.66 10.36
N ALA A 53 -15.60 5.96 11.03
CA ALA A 53 -15.00 4.72 10.52
C ALA A 53 -16.06 3.61 10.37
N GLU A 54 -16.98 3.48 11.33
CA GLU A 54 -18.07 2.49 11.26
C GLU A 54 -19.04 2.76 10.11
N VAL A 55 -19.45 4.01 9.90
CA VAL A 55 -20.32 4.40 8.78
C VAL A 55 -19.67 4.04 7.45
N LEU A 56 -18.39 4.40 7.29
CA LEU A 56 -17.63 4.08 6.09
C LEU A 56 -17.47 2.57 5.93
N ASN A 57 -17.02 1.86 6.96
CA ASN A 57 -16.85 0.41 6.93
C ASN A 57 -18.15 -0.29 6.54
N THR A 58 -19.27 0.09 7.17
CA THR A 58 -20.60 -0.43 6.86
C THR A 58 -20.98 -0.24 5.40
N PHE A 59 -20.73 0.96 4.84
CA PHE A 59 -20.98 1.23 3.43
C PHE A 59 -20.09 0.36 2.53
N PHE A 60 -18.79 0.30 2.81
CA PHE A 60 -17.83 -0.42 1.98
C PHE A 60 -18.03 -1.94 2.02
N SER A 61 -18.37 -2.50 3.17
CA SER A 61 -18.78 -3.90 3.28
C SER A 61 -20.06 -4.18 2.49
N SER A 62 -21.01 -3.24 2.43
CA SER A 62 -22.28 -3.44 1.70
C SER A 62 -22.13 -3.45 0.18
N VAL A 63 -21.13 -2.73 -0.35
CA VAL A 63 -20.83 -2.69 -1.80
C VAL A 63 -19.75 -3.71 -2.19
N PHE A 64 -19.14 -4.38 -1.22
CA PHE A 64 -18.16 -5.42 -1.47
C PHE A 64 -18.86 -6.69 -1.93
N ILE A 65 -18.82 -6.95 -3.23
CA ILE A 65 -19.31 -8.21 -3.80
C ILE A 65 -18.22 -9.25 -3.61
N ILE A 66 -18.43 -10.21 -2.71
CA ILE A 66 -17.58 -11.40 -2.68
C ILE A 66 -17.98 -12.25 -3.88
N THR A 67 -17.15 -12.26 -4.93
CA THR A 67 -17.30 -13.21 -6.03
C THR A 67 -16.85 -14.60 -5.57
N VAL A 68 -17.51 -15.17 -4.56
CA VAL A 68 -17.48 -16.63 -4.31
C VAL A 68 -18.63 -17.25 -5.09
N GLY A 69 -18.62 -17.08 -6.41
CA GLY A 69 -19.28 -18.05 -7.25
C GLY A 69 -18.46 -19.34 -7.18
N PRO A 70 -19.07 -20.54 -7.25
CA PRO A 70 -18.35 -21.81 -7.36
C PRO A 70 -17.24 -21.78 -8.43
N GLN A 71 -17.40 -20.95 -9.47
CA GLN A 71 -16.45 -20.77 -10.56
C GLN A 71 -15.15 -20.04 -10.19
N ALA A 72 -15.11 -19.23 -9.12
CA ALA A 72 -13.89 -18.53 -8.71
C ALA A 72 -12.91 -19.47 -7.96
N LEU A 73 -13.43 -20.53 -7.34
CA LEU A 73 -12.64 -21.58 -6.69
C LEU A 73 -12.05 -22.57 -7.71
N GLU A 74 -12.65 -22.67 -8.89
CA GLU A 74 -12.29 -23.61 -9.96
C GLU A 74 -11.36 -23.06 -11.03
N THR A 75 -10.84 -21.83 -10.87
CA THR A 75 -9.68 -21.44 -11.68
C THR A 75 -8.44 -22.13 -11.11
N THR A 76 -8.38 -23.45 -11.29
CA THR A 76 -7.11 -24.15 -11.33
C THR A 76 -6.36 -23.54 -12.49
N ILE A 77 -5.55 -22.52 -12.21
CA ILE A 77 -4.45 -22.18 -13.10
C ILE A 77 -3.62 -23.45 -13.11
N GLN A 78 -3.74 -24.25 -14.17
CA GLN A 78 -2.83 -25.35 -14.48
C GLN A 78 -1.48 -24.69 -14.72
N VAL A 79 -0.79 -24.31 -13.64
CA VAL A 79 0.61 -23.95 -13.68
C VAL A 79 1.30 -25.27 -13.89
N ASP A 80 1.64 -25.55 -15.15
CA ASP A 80 2.52 -26.64 -15.52
C ASP A 80 3.68 -26.67 -14.53
N ALA A 81 3.73 -27.72 -13.69
CA ALA A 81 4.72 -27.88 -12.65
C ALA A 81 6.16 -27.92 -13.21
N ASN A 82 6.31 -28.08 -14.53
CA ASN A 82 7.58 -28.04 -15.25
C ASN A 82 7.92 -26.68 -15.86
N LYS A 83 7.08 -25.65 -15.75
CA LYS A 83 7.36 -24.32 -16.28
C LYS A 83 7.79 -23.33 -15.18
N GLY A 84 9.00 -23.56 -14.67
CA GLY A 84 9.76 -22.61 -13.86
C GLY A 84 9.21 -22.44 -12.44
N SER A 85 9.73 -23.23 -11.50
CA SER A 85 9.55 -22.97 -10.07
C SER A 85 9.88 -21.50 -9.79
N LEU A 86 8.92 -20.74 -9.24
CA LEU A 86 9.12 -19.36 -8.81
C LEU A 86 10.12 -19.37 -7.64
N SER A 87 11.41 -19.37 -7.98
CA SER A 87 12.48 -19.51 -7.02
C SER A 87 12.74 -18.16 -6.38
N VAL A 88 12.23 -17.98 -5.16
CA VAL A 88 12.53 -16.81 -4.32
C VAL A 88 14.03 -16.84 -3.97
N LYS A 89 14.82 -16.00 -4.61
CA LYS A 89 16.26 -15.85 -4.33
C LYS A 89 16.48 -14.80 -3.25
N GLU A 90 17.44 -15.05 -2.37
CA GLU A 90 17.80 -14.11 -1.30
C GLU A 90 18.31 -12.80 -1.89
N GLU A 91 19.10 -12.89 -2.96
CA GLU A 91 19.69 -11.74 -3.66
C GLU A 91 18.61 -10.83 -4.21
N SER A 92 17.58 -11.41 -4.86
CA SER A 92 16.44 -10.66 -5.38
C SER A 92 15.63 -9.98 -4.26
N VAL A 93 15.45 -10.65 -3.12
CA VAL A 93 14.81 -10.01 -1.95
C VAL A 93 15.67 -8.85 -1.45
N CYS A 94 16.98 -9.01 -1.36
CA CYS A 94 17.90 -7.96 -0.92
C CYS A 94 17.85 -6.73 -1.85
N GLU A 95 17.84 -6.94 -3.17
CA GLU A 95 17.68 -5.88 -4.17
C GLU A 95 16.37 -5.11 -3.97
N LEU A 96 15.24 -5.83 -3.86
CA LEU A 96 13.93 -5.22 -3.62
C LEU A 96 13.87 -4.42 -2.32
N LEU A 97 14.52 -4.90 -1.25
CA LEU A 97 14.60 -4.18 0.02
C LEU A 97 15.43 -2.89 -0.11
N ARG A 98 16.51 -2.90 -0.90
CA ARG A 98 17.35 -1.71 -1.14
C ARG A 98 16.65 -0.64 -1.97
N GLU A 99 15.74 -1.04 -2.84
CA GLU A 99 14.93 -0.17 -3.69
C GLU A 99 13.75 0.49 -2.94
N LEU A 100 13.47 0.07 -1.70
CA LEU A 100 12.40 0.66 -0.91
C LEU A 100 12.58 2.17 -0.76
N ASP A 101 11.49 2.90 -0.96
CA ASP A 101 11.40 4.32 -0.64
C ASP A 101 11.36 4.49 0.89
N PRO A 102 12.40 5.06 1.51
CA PRO A 102 12.53 5.14 2.96
C PRO A 102 11.58 6.18 3.56
N TYR A 103 10.83 6.95 2.76
CA TYR A 103 9.89 7.95 3.23
C TYR A 103 8.42 7.47 3.17
N LYS A 104 8.18 6.22 2.76
CA LYS A 104 6.85 5.61 2.76
C LYS A 104 6.39 5.26 4.17
N SER A 105 5.07 5.20 4.34
CA SER A 105 4.40 4.85 5.59
C SER A 105 4.61 3.38 5.95
N THR A 106 4.65 3.10 7.26
CA THR A 106 4.65 1.76 7.86
C THR A 106 3.30 1.08 7.67
N GLY A 107 3.32 -0.24 7.47
CA GLY A 107 2.12 -1.06 7.51
C GLY A 107 1.60 -1.28 8.94
N PRO A 108 0.61 -2.16 9.10
CA PRO A 108 0.11 -2.59 10.42
C PRO A 108 1.16 -3.34 11.25
N ASP A 109 2.21 -3.85 10.62
CA ASP A 109 3.39 -4.46 11.25
C ASP A 109 4.31 -3.44 11.96
N ILE A 110 4.10 -2.14 11.76
CA ILE A 110 4.89 -1.04 12.34
C ILE A 110 6.36 -1.07 11.88
N ILE A 111 6.69 -1.88 10.87
CA ILE A 111 8.06 -1.98 10.34
C ILE A 111 8.27 -0.90 9.29
N HIS A 112 9.18 0.03 9.57
CA HIS A 112 9.45 1.15 8.67
C HIS A 112 10.25 0.68 7.44
N PRO A 113 9.90 1.12 6.21
CA PRO A 113 10.66 0.77 5.00
C PRO A 113 12.15 1.08 5.12
N ARG A 114 12.48 2.18 5.81
CA ARG A 114 13.86 2.56 6.12
C ARG A 114 14.62 1.48 6.88
N VAL A 115 14.02 0.85 7.89
CA VAL A 115 14.68 -0.20 8.69
C VAL A 115 14.99 -1.41 7.79
N LEU A 116 14.01 -1.82 6.98
CA LEU A 116 14.16 -2.92 6.04
C LEU A 116 15.24 -2.66 4.97
N ARG A 117 15.32 -1.43 4.48
CA ARG A 117 16.33 -1.00 3.51
C ARG A 117 17.75 -1.00 4.09
N GLU A 118 17.94 -0.38 5.26
CA GLU A 118 19.26 -0.30 5.90
C GLU A 118 19.77 -1.67 6.36
N LEU A 119 18.85 -2.57 6.76
CA LEU A 119 19.16 -3.93 7.22
C LEU A 119 18.97 -4.99 6.14
N ALA A 120 18.90 -4.60 4.86
CA ALA A 120 18.57 -5.51 3.75
C ALA A 120 19.46 -6.76 3.72
N ASN A 121 20.77 -6.61 3.95
CA ASN A 121 21.73 -7.72 3.94
C ASN A 121 21.46 -8.78 5.01
N VAL A 122 20.84 -8.40 6.12
CA VAL A 122 20.56 -9.30 7.25
C VAL A 122 19.17 -9.91 7.11
N ILE A 123 18.20 -9.06 6.75
CA ILE A 123 16.78 -9.43 6.73
C ILE A 123 16.40 -10.21 5.47
N ALA A 124 17.10 -10.00 4.33
CA ALA A 124 16.78 -10.66 3.07
C ALA A 124 16.75 -12.19 3.20
N ARG A 125 17.72 -12.78 3.90
CA ARG A 125 17.77 -14.22 4.15
C ARG A 125 16.52 -14.70 4.88
N MET A 126 16.18 -14.04 5.98
CA MET A 126 15.02 -14.38 6.80
C MET A 126 13.72 -14.29 6.01
N LEU A 127 13.50 -13.18 5.30
CA LEU A 127 12.31 -13.01 4.46
C LEU A 127 12.25 -14.02 3.33
N SER A 128 13.38 -14.37 2.70
CA SER A 128 13.40 -15.39 1.64
C SER A 128 12.90 -16.75 2.13
N ILE A 129 13.22 -17.13 3.37
CA ILE A 129 12.77 -18.40 3.98
C ILE A 129 11.26 -18.34 4.21
N ILE A 130 10.75 -17.22 4.75
CA ILE A 130 9.32 -17.01 4.99
C ILE A 130 8.56 -17.04 3.67
N PHE A 131 8.99 -16.30 2.66
CA PHE A 131 8.36 -16.25 1.34
C PHE A 131 8.32 -17.62 0.66
N LYS A 132 9.42 -18.39 0.71
CA LYS A 132 9.45 -19.77 0.18
C LYS A 132 8.43 -20.65 0.89
N LYS A 133 8.37 -20.57 2.22
CA LYS A 133 7.41 -21.34 3.01
C LYS A 133 5.99 -20.95 2.64
N SER A 134 5.70 -19.64 2.57
CA SER A 134 4.39 -19.13 2.22
C SER A 134 3.94 -19.51 0.81
N TRP A 135 4.85 -19.51 -0.16
CA TRP A 135 4.54 -19.97 -1.52
C TRP A 135 4.23 -21.46 -1.59
N ARG A 136 4.92 -22.28 -0.77
CA ARG A 136 4.70 -23.73 -0.70
C ARG A 136 3.42 -24.09 0.06
N SER A 137 3.09 -23.37 1.13
CA SER A 137 1.91 -23.65 1.96
C SER A 137 0.65 -22.95 1.45
N GLY A 138 0.77 -21.94 0.58
CA GLY A 138 -0.33 -21.08 0.19
C GLY A 138 -0.84 -20.19 1.33
N ASP A 139 -0.02 -19.97 2.36
CA ASP A 139 -0.41 -19.21 3.56
C ASP A 139 0.67 -18.20 3.97
N ILE A 140 0.25 -17.04 4.46
CA ILE A 140 1.12 -15.92 4.84
C ILE A 140 0.97 -15.60 6.33
N PRO A 141 1.97 -14.93 6.95
CA PRO A 141 1.85 -14.45 8.32
C PRO A 141 0.56 -13.64 8.54
N GLU A 142 -0.05 -13.80 9.71
CA GLU A 142 -1.31 -13.15 10.05
C GLU A 142 -1.24 -11.61 9.97
N ASP A 143 -0.09 -11.03 10.32
CA ASP A 143 0.12 -9.59 10.24
C ASP A 143 0.22 -9.06 8.80
N TRP A 144 0.46 -9.94 7.83
CA TRP A 144 0.43 -9.62 6.40
C TRP A 144 -0.95 -9.85 5.79
N LYS A 145 -1.92 -10.41 6.54
CA LYS A 145 -3.33 -10.49 6.11
C LYS A 145 -4.11 -9.22 6.47
N LYS A 146 -3.48 -8.31 7.22
CA LYS A 146 -4.08 -7.08 7.73
C LYS A 146 -3.61 -5.91 6.90
N ALA A 147 -4.46 -4.90 6.77
CA ALA A 147 -4.11 -3.62 6.18
C ALA A 147 -4.72 -2.48 6.97
N ASN A 148 -3.99 -1.37 7.10
CA ASN A 148 -4.55 -0.13 7.62
C ASN A 148 -5.38 0.53 6.52
N VAL A 149 -6.70 0.51 6.67
CA VAL A 149 -7.63 1.03 5.68
C VAL A 149 -7.83 2.53 5.88
N THR A 150 -7.49 3.32 4.87
CA THR A 150 -7.73 4.77 4.87
C THR A 150 -8.72 5.15 3.77
N PRO A 151 -9.84 5.81 4.12
CA PRO A 151 -10.76 6.34 3.13
C PRO A 151 -10.20 7.63 2.52
N ILE A 152 -10.15 7.69 1.19
CA ILE A 152 -9.71 8.86 0.44
C ILE A 152 -10.88 9.48 -0.29
N PHE A 153 -11.16 10.75 0.02
CA PHE A 153 -12.21 11.50 -0.66
C PHE A 153 -11.89 11.64 -2.16
N LYS A 154 -12.85 11.26 -3.01
CA LYS A 154 -12.72 11.32 -4.46
C LYS A 154 -13.30 12.63 -5.02
N LYS A 155 -14.63 12.78 -5.00
CA LYS A 155 -15.39 13.93 -5.54
C LYS A 155 -16.82 13.93 -4.99
N GLY A 156 -17.56 15.02 -5.10
CA GLY A 156 -18.96 15.11 -4.66
C GLY A 156 -19.11 15.62 -3.23
N LEU A 157 -20.11 15.14 -2.50
CA LEU A 157 -20.35 15.56 -1.11
C LEU A 157 -19.50 14.71 -0.15
N LYS A 158 -18.68 15.36 0.68
CA LYS A 158 -17.91 14.70 1.74
C LYS A 158 -18.77 14.00 2.80
N LYS A 159 -20.06 14.29 2.83
CA LYS A 159 -21.00 13.67 3.76
C LYS A 159 -21.49 12.30 3.30
N ASP A 160 -21.31 12.00 2.02
CA ASP A 160 -21.75 10.75 1.40
C ASP A 160 -20.59 9.75 1.37
N PRO A 161 -20.71 8.59 2.05
CA PRO A 161 -19.72 7.51 2.05
C PRO A 161 -19.32 7.02 0.65
N GLY A 162 -20.23 7.06 -0.33
CA GLY A 162 -19.97 6.65 -1.71
C GLY A 162 -18.96 7.52 -2.46
N ASN A 163 -18.67 8.70 -1.93
CA ASN A 163 -17.69 9.62 -2.48
C ASN A 163 -16.26 9.39 -1.97
N TYR A 164 -16.04 8.31 -1.22
CA TYR A 164 -14.74 7.88 -0.73
C TYR A 164 -14.25 6.60 -1.44
N ARG A 165 -12.94 6.45 -1.56
CA ARG A 165 -12.27 5.23 -2.02
C ARG A 165 -11.50 4.61 -0.87
N LEU A 166 -11.54 3.28 -0.72
CA LEU A 166 -10.63 2.58 0.16
C LEU A 166 -9.24 2.52 -0.44
N ILE A 167 -8.24 2.86 0.36
CA ILE A 167 -6.85 2.43 0.14
C ILE A 167 -6.40 1.63 1.34
N GLY A 168 -5.95 0.39 1.10
CA GLY A 168 -5.31 -0.45 2.09
C GLY A 168 -3.81 -0.19 2.13
N LEU A 169 -3.29 0.18 3.30
CA LEU A 169 -1.86 0.21 3.55
C LEU A 169 -1.44 -1.14 4.15
N THR A 170 -0.88 -1.99 3.30
CA THR A 170 -0.35 -3.32 3.62
C THR A 170 1.07 -3.27 4.17
N SER A 171 1.50 -4.39 4.77
CA SER A 171 2.82 -4.57 5.36
C SER A 171 3.92 -4.46 4.29
N VAL A 172 5.09 -3.91 4.64
CA VAL A 172 6.17 -3.72 3.66
C VAL A 172 6.72 -5.05 3.14
N PRO A 173 6.95 -6.07 3.99
CA PRO A 173 7.39 -7.39 3.52
C PRO A 173 6.38 -8.08 2.58
N GLU A 174 5.08 -7.89 2.82
CA GLU A 174 4.00 -8.40 1.94
C GLU A 174 4.12 -7.82 0.53
N LYS A 175 4.28 -6.49 0.41
CA LYS A 175 4.52 -5.84 -0.88
C LYS A 175 5.78 -6.36 -1.57
N VAL A 176 6.86 -6.58 -0.82
CA VAL A 176 8.10 -7.14 -1.37
C VAL A 176 7.84 -8.55 -1.93
N MET A 177 7.05 -9.37 -1.24
CA MET A 177 6.67 -10.70 -1.71
C MET A 177 5.89 -10.66 -3.03
N GLU A 178 4.94 -9.73 -3.17
CA GLU A 178 4.15 -9.52 -4.40
C GLU A 178 5.01 -9.10 -5.60
N GLN A 179 6.12 -8.39 -5.38
CA GLN A 179 7.01 -7.94 -6.47
C GLN A 179 7.80 -9.08 -7.13
N ILE A 180 8.05 -10.18 -6.41
CA ILE A 180 8.83 -11.31 -6.91
C ILE A 180 8.20 -11.95 -8.16
N PRO A 181 6.91 -12.34 -8.16
CA PRO A 181 6.27 -12.86 -9.37
C PRO A 181 6.08 -11.78 -10.44
N LEU A 182 5.85 -10.51 -10.07
CA LEU A 182 5.68 -9.42 -11.03
C LEU A 182 6.94 -9.22 -11.90
N GLY A 183 8.12 -9.25 -11.31
CA GLY A 183 9.39 -9.18 -12.08
C GLY A 183 9.51 -10.33 -13.08
N THR A 184 9.13 -11.54 -12.67
CA THR A 184 9.16 -12.73 -13.53
C THR A 184 8.18 -12.61 -14.71
N ILE A 185 6.94 -12.22 -14.43
CA ILE A 185 5.88 -12.06 -15.45
C ILE A 185 6.24 -10.94 -16.42
N ALA A 186 6.72 -9.80 -15.92
CA ALA A 186 7.11 -8.67 -16.75
C ALA A 186 8.26 -9.03 -17.72
N SER A 187 9.24 -9.81 -17.25
CA SER A 187 10.33 -10.31 -18.09
C SER A 187 9.80 -11.26 -19.18
N GLN A 188 8.90 -12.17 -18.83
CA GLN A 188 8.28 -13.09 -19.80
C GLN A 188 7.45 -12.35 -20.86
N MET A 189 6.69 -11.33 -20.47
CA MET A 189 5.91 -10.51 -21.39
C MET A 189 6.80 -9.73 -22.37
N LYS A 190 7.88 -9.10 -21.88
CA LYS A 190 8.86 -8.41 -22.74
C LYS A 190 9.48 -9.34 -23.77
N HIS A 191 9.86 -10.55 -23.37
CA HIS A 191 10.41 -11.55 -24.29
C HIS A 191 9.40 -11.98 -25.37
N ARG A 192 8.12 -12.16 -25.01
CA ARG A 192 7.07 -12.53 -25.98
C ARG A 192 6.74 -11.41 -26.97
N ILE A 193 6.70 -10.16 -26.51
CA ILE A 193 6.45 -9.00 -27.38
C ILE A 193 7.64 -8.75 -28.33
N GLY A 194 8.87 -8.90 -27.83
CA GLY A 194 10.09 -8.80 -28.66
C GLY A 194 10.17 -9.88 -29.76
N LYS A 195 9.76 -11.11 -29.44
CA LYS A 195 9.76 -12.22 -30.41
C LYS A 195 8.69 -12.05 -31.50
N ALA A 196 7.50 -11.57 -31.16
CA ALA A 196 6.44 -11.28 -32.13
C ALA A 196 6.80 -10.18 -33.14
N SER A 197 7.72 -9.27 -32.79
CA SER A 197 8.23 -8.24 -33.70
C SER A 197 9.29 -8.75 -34.70
N MET A 198 9.92 -9.90 -34.44
CA MET A 198 10.92 -10.51 -35.34
C MET A 198 10.33 -11.54 -36.31
N ASP A 199 9.20 -12.15 -35.98
CA ASP A 199 8.53 -13.16 -36.82
C ASP A 199 7.54 -12.56 -37.85
N SER A 200 7.50 -11.23 -38.04
CA SER A 200 6.73 -10.63 -39.13
C SER A 200 7.45 -10.86 -40.47
N PRO A 201 6.84 -11.57 -41.45
CA PRO A 201 7.49 -11.79 -42.73
C PRO A 201 7.72 -10.43 -43.41
N ARG A 202 8.99 -10.09 -43.65
CA ARG A 202 9.35 -9.07 -44.65
C ARG A 202 8.76 -9.51 -45.99
N ALA A 203 7.58 -8.98 -46.30
CA ALA A 203 7.01 -9.08 -47.63
C ALA A 203 7.95 -8.33 -48.58
N ASN A 204 8.68 -9.10 -49.40
CA ASN A 204 9.38 -8.62 -50.57
C ASN A 204 8.41 -7.81 -51.43
N ARG A 205 8.69 -6.52 -51.63
CA ARG A 205 8.16 -5.78 -52.78
C ARG A 205 9.20 -5.85 -53.89
N ALA A 206 8.77 -6.45 -54.99
CA ALA A 206 9.35 -6.31 -56.32
C ALA A 206 9.28 -4.85 -56.80
#